data_AF-A0A931DA46-F1
#
_entry.id   AF-A0A931DA46-F1
#
_cell.length_a   1.000
_cell.length_b   1.000
_cell.length_c   1.000
_cell.angle_alpha   90.00
_cell.angle_beta   90.00
_cell.angle_gamma   90.00
#
_symmetry.space_group_name_H-M   'P 1'
#
loop_
_entity.id
_entity.type
_entity.pdbx_description
1 polymer ?
#
loop_
_entity_poly.entity_id
_entity_poly.type
_entity_poly.pdbx_seq_one_letter_code
_entity_poly.pdbx_strand_id
1 'polypeptide(L)'
;MYEVADKENKAKVLVPPAFPKEGRLPGTPRVVGENYSLQTRESDRYKRAKDKNGLSQHGKCCQAVHISLFFDGTNNNEPNDTKPDNPHPTNIARLYHASFRVR
;
A
#
# COMPACT_ATOMS: atom_id res chain seq x y z
N MET A 1 8.14 44.74 -10.14
CA MET A 1 8.64 43.97 -8.99
C MET A 1 7.53 43.02 -8.58
N TYR A 2 7.58 41.76 -9.01
CA TYR A 2 6.56 40.77 -8.64
C TYR A 2 7.00 40.12 -7.33
N GLU A 3 6.20 40.29 -6.27
CA GLU A 3 6.38 39.55 -5.03
C GLU A 3 6.01 38.08 -5.28
N VAL A 4 7.02 37.22 -5.19
CA VAL A 4 6.82 35.78 -5.15
C VAL A 4 6.34 35.47 -3.73
N ALA A 5 5.04 35.24 -3.56
CA ALA A 5 4.49 34.73 -2.32
C ALA A 5 5.11 33.35 -2.04
N ASP A 6 6.03 33.31 -1.08
CA ASP A 6 6.68 32.10 -0.62
C ASP A 6 5.62 31.23 0.08
N LYS A 7 5.06 30.26 -0.64
CA LYS A 7 4.12 29.30 -0.07
C LYS A 7 4.90 28.33 0.79
N GLU A 8 5.10 28.69 2.06
CA GLU A 8 5.59 27.77 3.08
C GLU A 8 4.66 26.55 3.20
N ASN A 9 4.96 25.47 2.49
CA ASN A 9 4.39 24.16 2.75
C ASN A 9 5.13 23.53 3.94
N LYS A 10 4.92 24.10 5.14
CA LYS A 10 5.41 23.51 6.39
C LYS A 10 4.51 22.34 6.75
N ALA A 11 4.90 21.13 6.34
CA ALA A 11 4.34 19.92 6.90
C ALA A 11 4.43 19.99 8.43
N LYS A 12 3.29 19.88 9.12
CA LYS A 12 3.24 19.92 10.59
C LYS A 12 3.99 18.70 11.13
N VAL A 13 5.05 18.93 11.92
CA VAL A 13 5.70 17.88 12.70
C VAL A 13 4.77 17.56 13.88
N LEU A 14 4.21 16.36 13.90
CA LEU A 14 3.28 15.90 14.92
C LEU A 14 3.92 14.78 15.76
N VAL A 15 3.53 14.68 17.03
CA VAL A 15 3.88 13.54 17.87
C VAL A 15 3.16 12.27 17.39
N PRO A 16 3.73 11.07 17.57
CA PRO A 16 3.04 9.83 17.24
C PRO A 16 1.72 9.72 18.01
N PRO A 17 0.63 9.25 17.37
CA PRO A 17 -0.61 9.00 18.06
C PRO A 17 -0.43 7.87 19.08
N ALA A 18 -1.21 7.91 20.17
CA ALA A 18 -1.27 6.82 21.13
C ALA A 18 -1.54 5.49 20.43
N PHE A 19 -0.87 4.42 20.88
CA PHE A 19 -1.08 3.09 20.32
C PHE A 19 -2.38 2.48 20.88
N PRO A 20 -3.32 2.05 20.01
CA PRO A 20 -4.60 1.48 20.47
C PRO A 20 -4.37 0.12 21.16
N LYS A 21 -5.20 -0.22 22.15
CA LYS A 21 -5.10 -1.48 22.88
C LYS A 21 -5.38 -2.69 22.00
N GLU A 22 -6.27 -2.51 21.03
CA GLU A 22 -6.74 -3.53 20.09
C GLU A 22 -5.75 -3.76 18.93
N GLY A 23 -4.67 -2.96 18.86
CA GLY A 23 -3.72 -2.99 17.76
C GLY A 23 -4.21 -2.31 16.49
N ARG A 24 -3.46 -2.47 15.39
CA ARG A 24 -3.73 -1.80 14.10
C ARG A 24 -3.93 -2.76 12.92
N LEU A 25 -3.87 -4.07 13.16
CA LEU A 25 -4.11 -5.05 12.11
C LEU A 25 -5.63 -5.10 11.80
N PRO A 26 -6.03 -5.40 10.54
CA PRO A 26 -7.44 -5.44 10.16
C PRO A 26 -8.21 -6.43 11.02
N GLY A 27 -9.15 -5.94 11.83
CA GLY A 27 -9.94 -6.78 12.74
C GLY A 27 -11.28 -7.25 12.17
N THR A 28 -11.68 -6.80 10.97
CA THR A 28 -13.00 -7.12 10.39
C THR A 28 -12.95 -7.39 8.88
N PRO A 29 -13.83 -8.27 8.37
CA PRO A 29 -13.95 -8.51 6.92
C PRO A 29 -14.27 -7.25 6.12
N ARG A 30 -15.02 -6.30 6.71
CA ARG A 30 -15.38 -5.03 6.05
C ARG A 30 -14.15 -4.22 5.67
N VAL A 31 -13.21 -4.04 6.61
CA VAL A 31 -11.95 -3.29 6.37
C VAL A 31 -11.10 -3.96 5.28
N VAL A 32 -11.08 -5.30 5.27
CA VAL A 32 -10.38 -6.06 4.21
C VAL A 32 -11.07 -5.87 2.85
N GLY A 33 -12.41 -5.88 2.82
CA GLY A 33 -13.20 -5.63 1.62
C GLY A 33 -13.01 -4.23 1.05
N GLU A 34 -12.96 -3.21 1.91
CA GLU A 34 -12.67 -1.82 1.51
C GLU A 34 -11.28 -1.69 0.86
N ASN A 35 -10.25 -2.31 1.45
CA ASN A 35 -8.92 -2.38 0.85
C ASN A 35 -8.93 -3.10 -0.50
N TYR A 36 -9.68 -4.20 -0.62
CA TYR A 36 -9.83 -4.91 -1.89
C TYR A 36 -10.49 -4.04 -2.97
N SER A 37 -11.55 -3.29 -2.64
CA SER A 37 -12.19 -2.36 -3.57
C SER A 37 -11.24 -1.26 -4.06
N LEU A 38 -10.31 -0.81 -3.21
CA LEU A 38 -9.27 0.15 -3.63
C LEU A 38 -8.30 -0.48 -4.64
N GLN A 39 -7.92 -1.74 -4.43
CA GLN A 39 -7.01 -2.47 -5.34
C GLN A 39 -7.64 -2.75 -6.71
N THR A 40 -8.94 -3.02 -6.78
CA THR A 40 -9.64 -3.30 -8.05
C THR A 40 -10.14 -2.06 -8.77
N ARG A 41 -10.10 -0.88 -8.13
CA ARG A 41 -10.72 0.36 -8.61
C ARG A 41 -10.42 0.67 -10.07
N GLU A 42 -9.16 0.59 -10.49
CA GLU A 42 -8.77 0.93 -11.87
C GLU A 42 -9.23 -0.13 -12.88
N SER A 43 -9.17 -1.42 -12.51
CA SER A 43 -9.72 -2.50 -13.35
C SER A 43 -11.24 -2.35 -13.51
N ASP A 44 -11.95 -2.01 -12.43
CA ASP A 44 -13.39 -1.79 -12.45
C ASP A 44 -13.77 -0.56 -13.25
N ARG A 45 -12.98 0.53 -13.14
CA ARG A 45 -13.13 1.73 -13.95
C ARG A 45 -12.96 1.42 -15.44
N TYR A 46 -11.94 0.66 -15.81
CA TYR A 46 -11.71 0.25 -17.20
C TYR A 46 -12.89 -0.58 -17.74
N LYS A 47 -13.36 -1.57 -16.97
CA LYS A 47 -14.50 -2.41 -17.37
C LYS A 47 -15.80 -1.63 -17.55
N ARG A 48 -16.03 -0.59 -16.73
CA ARG A 48 -17.20 0.29 -16.83
C ARG A 48 -17.09 1.35 -17.93
N ALA A 49 -15.88 1.69 -18.37
CA ALA A 49 -15.69 2.68 -19.42
C ALA A 49 -16.31 2.19 -20.73
N LYS A 50 -17.03 3.09 -21.40
CA LYS A 50 -17.61 2.81 -22.71
C LYS A 50 -16.53 2.83 -23.78
N ASP A 51 -16.60 1.89 -24.72
CA ASP A 51 -15.75 1.91 -25.91
C ASP A 51 -16.25 2.95 -26.93
N LYS A 52 -15.58 3.02 -28.08
CA LYS A 52 -15.94 3.90 -29.20
C LYS A 52 -17.36 3.71 -29.74
N ASN A 53 -18.01 2.58 -29.43
CA ASN A 53 -19.36 2.23 -29.83
C ASN A 53 -20.37 2.42 -28.69
N GLY A 54 -19.98 2.98 -27.54
CA GLY A 54 -20.86 3.17 -26.38
C GLY A 54 -21.13 1.89 -25.57
N LEU A 55 -20.42 0.79 -25.87
CA LEU A 55 -20.60 -0.50 -25.19
C LEU A 55 -19.68 -0.60 -23.96
N SER A 56 -20.20 -1.23 -22.90
CA SER A 56 -19.42 -1.49 -21.70
C SER A 56 -18.32 -2.52 -21.99
N GLN A 57 -17.12 -2.31 -21.48
CA GLN A 57 -15.99 -3.21 -21.68
C GLN A 57 -15.97 -4.38 -20.70
N HIS A 58 -17.11 -4.71 -20.08
CA HIS A 58 -17.27 -5.73 -19.05
C HIS A 58 -16.77 -7.13 -19.47
N GLY A 59 -16.81 -7.46 -20.76
CA GLY A 59 -16.33 -8.74 -21.30
C GLY A 59 -14.82 -8.83 -21.52
N LYS A 60 -14.07 -7.74 -21.36
CA LYS A 60 -12.60 -7.76 -21.48
C LYS A 60 -11.95 -8.14 -20.15
N CYS A 61 -11.08 -9.14 -20.17
CA CYS A 61 -10.21 -9.43 -19.04
C CYS A 61 -9.18 -8.30 -18.89
N CYS A 62 -9.08 -7.72 -17.71
CA CYS A 62 -8.06 -6.73 -17.38
C CYS A 62 -7.64 -6.89 -15.91
N GLN A 63 -6.38 -6.56 -15.62
CA GLN A 63 -5.81 -6.62 -14.29
C GLN A 63 -4.86 -5.45 -14.08
N ALA A 64 -5.02 -4.75 -12.95
CA ALA A 64 -4.04 -3.78 -12.49
C ALA A 64 -2.80 -4.50 -11.96
N VAL A 65 -1.61 -4.04 -12.37
CA VAL A 65 -0.34 -4.52 -11.81
C VAL A 65 0.01 -3.64 -10.61
N HIS A 66 0.01 -4.23 -9.42
CA HIS A 66 0.38 -3.55 -8.18
C HIS A 66 1.81 -3.93 -7.81
N ILE A 67 2.71 -2.97 -7.74
CA ILE A 67 4.14 -3.19 -7.45
C ILE A 67 4.45 -2.56 -6.08
N SER A 68 4.97 -3.38 -5.16
CA SER A 68 5.50 -2.91 -3.88
C SER A 68 7.01 -3.05 -3.89
N LEU A 69 7.72 -1.94 -3.69
CA LEU A 69 9.18 -1.90 -3.61
C LEU A 69 9.58 -1.58 -2.18
N PHE A 70 10.53 -2.35 -1.65
CA PHE A 70 10.97 -2.25 -0.26
C PHE A 70 12.47 -1.95 -0.24
N PHE A 71 12.84 -0.89 0.46
CA PHE A 71 14.22 -0.46 0.65
C PHE A 71 14.52 -0.54 2.13
N ASP A 72 15.43 -1.44 2.52
CA ASP A 72 15.76 -1.65 3.92
C ASP A 72 16.84 -0.66 4.41
N GLY A 73 16.99 -0.57 5.73
CA GLY A 73 17.97 0.33 6.35
C GLY A 73 19.42 -0.14 6.13
N THR A 74 20.37 0.74 6.44
CA THR A 74 21.81 0.43 6.40
C THR A 74 22.16 -0.78 7.25
N ASN A 75 23.01 -1.66 6.70
CA ASN A 75 23.48 -2.88 7.37
C ASN A 75 22.36 -3.86 7.79
N ASN A 76 21.20 -3.82 7.13
CA ASN A 76 20.18 -4.85 7.27
C ASN A 76 20.19 -5.77 6.06
N ASN A 77 19.97 -7.05 6.29
CA ASN A 77 19.95 -8.09 5.27
C ASN A 77 18.87 -9.11 5.65
N GLU A 78 17.70 -9.02 5.00
CA GLU A 78 16.56 -9.88 5.35
C GLU A 78 16.93 -11.37 5.42
N PRO A 79 17.61 -11.99 4.42
CA PRO A 79 17.98 -13.40 4.49
C PRO A 79 18.86 -13.78 5.69
N ASN A 80 19.72 -12.87 6.14
CA ASN A 80 20.56 -13.09 7.30
C ASN A 80 19.80 -12.88 8.61
N ASP A 81 18.97 -11.84 8.65
CA ASP A 81 18.34 -11.34 9.87
C ASP A 81 17.04 -12.10 10.19
N THR A 82 16.51 -12.91 9.26
CA THR A 82 15.36 -13.81 9.48
C THR A 82 15.74 -15.26 9.79
N LYS A 83 17.04 -15.56 9.98
CA LYS A 83 17.48 -16.91 10.32
C LYS A 83 16.84 -17.43 11.62
N PRO A 84 16.47 -18.73 11.69
CA PRO A 84 15.69 -19.28 12.81
C PRO A 84 16.37 -19.17 14.19
N ASP A 85 17.70 -19.21 14.22
CA ASP A 85 18.45 -19.29 15.48
C ASP A 85 18.35 -18.01 16.32
N ASN A 86 18.19 -16.84 15.67
CA ASN A 86 18.00 -15.56 16.34
C ASN A 86 17.42 -14.50 15.37
N PRO A 87 16.11 -14.53 15.08
CA PRO A 87 15.52 -13.64 14.09
C PRO A 87 15.35 -12.21 14.63
N HIS A 88 15.83 -11.23 13.87
CA HIS A 88 15.73 -9.80 14.15
C HIS A 88 15.39 -8.97 12.89
N PRO A 89 14.32 -9.30 12.16
CA PRO A 89 13.95 -8.59 10.94
C PRO A 89 13.55 -7.14 11.21
N THR A 90 13.90 -6.26 10.28
CA THR A 90 13.46 -4.86 10.30
C THR A 90 11.96 -4.72 10.04
N ASN A 91 11.42 -3.53 10.31
CA ASN A 91 10.03 -3.24 9.94
C ASN A 91 9.78 -3.31 8.43
N ILE A 92 10.80 -3.04 7.61
CA ILE A 92 10.71 -3.15 6.15
C ILE A 92 10.62 -4.63 5.74
N ALA A 93 11.49 -5.48 6.27
CA ALA A 93 11.42 -6.93 6.06
C ALA A 93 10.07 -7.50 6.52
N ARG A 94 9.60 -7.12 7.71
CA ARG A 94 8.27 -7.54 8.22
C ARG A 94 7.13 -7.14 7.30
N LEU A 95 7.18 -5.92 6.73
CA LEU A 95 6.16 -5.45 5.78
C LEU A 95 6.25 -6.18 4.44
N TYR A 96 7.46 -6.46 3.95
CA TYR A 96 7.71 -7.26 2.76
C TYR A 96 7.12 -8.66 2.90
N HIS A 97 7.38 -9.37 4.01
CA HIS A 97 6.79 -10.70 4.23
C HIS A 97 5.26 -10.65 4.32
N ALA A 98 4.69 -9.60 4.92
CA ALA A 98 3.25 -9.40 4.99
C ALA A 98 2.60 -9.07 3.64
N SER A 99 3.39 -8.69 2.63
CA SER A 99 2.91 -8.39 1.27
C SER A 99 2.64 -9.66 0.45
N PHE A 100 3.22 -10.79 0.84
CA PHE A 100 2.95 -12.06 0.18
C PHE A 100 1.56 -12.56 0.53
N ARG A 101 0.76 -12.82 -0.51
CA ARG A 101 -0.48 -13.57 -0.36
C ARG A 101 -0.10 -15.03 -0.23
N VAL A 102 -0.19 -15.60 0.96
CA VAL A 102 -0.15 -17.07 1.13
C VAL A 102 -1.33 -17.61 0.32
N ARG A 103 -1.03 -18.32 -0.78
CA ARG A 103 -2.03 -19.09 -1.52
C ARG A 103 -2.10 -20.49 -0.98
#